data_AF-C6Y4A7-F1
#
_entry.id   AF-C6Y4A7-F1
#
_cell.length_a   1.000
_cell.length_b   1.000
_cell.length_c   1.000
_cell.angle_alpha   90.00
_cell.angle_beta   90.00
_cell.angle_gamma   90.00
#
_symmetry.space_group_name_H-M   'P 1'
#
loop_
_entity.id
_entity.type
_entity.pdbx_description
1 polymer ?
#
loop_
_entity_poly.entity_id
_entity_poly.type
_entity_poly.pdbx_seq_one_letter_code
_entity_poly.pdbx_strand_id
1 'polypeptide(L)'
;MESSTINAKKISVLLTLFSIIGYTAYSAHESILEIRQDGKLPLDIKCEVILVTLLFTFTTVIIASPLRSIQLNKWSHQRSDLAFLNSRTNFLRIKELKEKIEKVKN
;
A
#
# COMPACT_ATOMS: atom_id res chain seq x y z
N MET A 1 3.72 -17.36 -10.60
CA MET A 1 2.32 -17.75 -10.33
C MET A 1 1.93 -17.64 -8.86
N GLU A 2 2.86 -17.71 -7.91
CA GLU A 2 2.54 -17.70 -6.47
C GLU A 2 2.14 -16.32 -5.92
N SER A 3 2.68 -15.23 -6.46
CA SER A 3 2.36 -13.88 -5.95
C SER A 3 0.89 -13.47 -6.20
N SER A 4 0.29 -13.89 -7.32
CA SER A 4 -1.11 -13.57 -7.65
C SER A 4 -2.09 -14.29 -6.74
N THR A 5 -1.79 -15.54 -6.35
CA THR A 5 -2.66 -16.32 -5.45
C THR A 5 -2.63 -15.77 -4.02
N ILE A 6 -1.48 -15.27 -3.55
CA ILE A 6 -1.36 -14.61 -2.24
C ILE A 6 -2.21 -13.34 -2.17
N ASN A 7 -2.15 -12.50 -3.22
CA ASN A 7 -2.94 -11.27 -3.27
C ASN A 7 -4.44 -11.56 -3.32
N ALA A 8 -4.87 -12.55 -4.10
CA ALA A 8 -6.26 -12.98 -4.15
C ALA A 8 -6.78 -13.43 -2.76
N LYS A 9 -5.98 -14.20 -2.01
CA LYS A 9 -6.31 -14.61 -0.63
C LYS A 9 -6.41 -13.43 0.33
N LYS A 10 -5.52 -12.44 0.22
CA LYS A 10 -5.61 -11.22 1.05
C LYS A 10 -6.89 -10.44 0.77
N ILE A 11 -7.24 -10.28 -0.51
CA ILE A 11 -8.48 -9.61 -0.93
C ILE A 11 -9.70 -10.38 -0.42
N SER A 12 -9.71 -11.71 -0.50
CA SER A 12 -10.83 -12.51 0.00
C SER A 12 -11.02 -12.35 1.51
N VAL A 13 -9.93 -12.32 2.28
CA VAL A 13 -10.00 -12.09 3.74
C VAL A 13 -10.55 -10.69 4.07
N LEU A 14 -10.12 -9.66 3.33
CA LEU A 14 -10.65 -8.31 3.51
C LEU A 14 -12.14 -8.22 3.15
N LEU A 15 -12.57 -8.89 2.08
CA LEU A 15 -13.98 -8.94 1.68
C LEU A 15 -14.84 -9.63 2.75
N THR A 16 -14.37 -10.76 3.30
CA THR A 16 -15.12 -11.44 4.38
C THR A 16 -15.22 -10.58 5.63
N LEU A 17 -14.15 -9.86 6.00
CA LEU A 17 -14.18 -8.96 7.15
C LEU A 17 -15.14 -7.78 6.93
N PHE A 18 -15.17 -7.23 5.71
CA PHE A 18 -16.11 -6.16 5.37
C PHE A 18 -17.57 -6.64 5.43
N SER A 19 -17.85 -7.85 4.96
CA SER A 19 -19.18 -8.47 5.08
C SER A 19 -19.58 -8.69 6.54
N ILE A 20 -18.65 -9.10 7.40
CA ILE A 20 -18.90 -9.26 8.85
C ILE A 20 -19.23 -7.91 9.48
N ILE A 21 -18.47 -6.85 9.17
CA ILE A 21 -18.77 -5.49 9.66
C ILE A 21 -20.16 -5.05 9.20
N GLY A 22 -20.49 -5.27 7.91
CA GLY A 22 -21.82 -4.98 7.38
C GLY A 22 -22.93 -5.73 8.13
N TYR A 23 -22.72 -7.01 8.44
CA TYR A 23 -23.64 -7.81 9.24
C TYR A 23 -23.81 -7.27 10.66
N THR A 24 -22.71 -6.94 11.35
CA THR A 24 -22.78 -6.36 12.71
C THR A 24 -23.47 -5.01 12.72
N ALA A 25 -23.27 -4.17 11.69
CA ALA A 25 -23.95 -2.89 11.54
C ALA A 25 -25.46 -3.07 11.31
N TYR A 26 -25.84 -4.05 10.49
CA TYR A 26 -27.24 -4.41 10.27
C TYR A 26 -27.88 -4.92 11.57
N SER A 27 -27.24 -5.83 12.29
CA SER A 27 -27.73 -6.35 13.58
C SER A 27 -27.88 -5.24 14.63
N ALA A 28 -26.90 -4.33 14.72
CA ALA A 28 -26.99 -3.17 15.60
C ALA A 28 -28.16 -2.26 15.21
N HIS A 29 -28.38 -2.00 13.92
CA HIS A 29 -29.51 -1.21 13.45
C HIS A 29 -30.85 -1.86 13.77
N GLU A 30 -30.99 -3.17 13.53
CA GLU A 30 -32.19 -3.94 13.87
C GLU A 30 -32.48 -3.88 15.38
N SER A 31 -31.46 -4.05 16.22
CA SER A 31 -31.63 -3.96 17.67
C SER A 31 -32.08 -2.56 18.13
N ILE A 32 -31.64 -1.49 17.46
CA ILE A 32 -32.09 -0.11 17.77
C ILE A 32 -33.57 0.07 17.41
N LEU A 33 -34.03 -0.53 16.31
CA LEU A 33 -35.43 -0.48 15.90
C LEU A 33 -36.35 -1.22 16.87
N GLU A 34 -35.87 -2.33 17.45
CA GLU A 34 -36.63 -3.14 18.42
C GLU A 34 -36.64 -2.53 19.82
N ILE A 35 -35.54 -1.91 20.26
CA ILE A 35 -35.39 -1.35 21.62
C ILE A 35 -36.06 0.02 21.69
N ARG A 36 -37.40 0.02 21.71
CA ARG A 36 -38.22 1.23 21.89
C ARG A 36 -38.28 1.74 23.33
N GLN A 37 -37.80 0.99 24.33
CA GLN A 37 -38.12 1.27 25.74
C GLN A 37 -36.91 1.63 26.63
N ASP A 38 -35.71 1.10 26.38
CA ASP A 38 -34.55 1.35 27.26
C ASP A 38 -33.38 2.10 26.61
N GLY A 39 -33.44 2.37 25.30
CA GLY A 39 -32.45 3.17 24.56
C GLY A 39 -31.00 2.67 24.60
N LYS A 40 -30.75 1.50 25.18
CA LYS A 40 -29.41 0.93 25.38
C LYS A 40 -29.23 -0.26 24.44
N LEU A 41 -28.18 -0.20 23.63
CA LEU A 41 -27.74 -1.34 22.83
C LEU A 41 -27.38 -2.52 23.76
N PRO A 42 -27.80 -3.76 23.44
CA PRO A 42 -27.50 -4.94 24.24
C PRO A 42 -25.98 -5.14 24.34
N LEU A 43 -25.52 -5.65 25.49
CA LEU A 43 -24.10 -5.86 25.75
C LEU A 43 -23.46 -6.80 24.73
N ASP A 44 -24.22 -7.78 24.23
CA ASP A 44 -23.74 -8.76 23.25
C ASP A 44 -23.31 -8.09 21.95
N ILE A 45 -24.13 -7.19 21.40
CA ILE A 45 -23.82 -6.44 20.17
C ILE A 45 -22.62 -5.50 20.42
N LYS A 46 -22.53 -4.88 21.61
CA LYS A 46 -21.36 -4.04 21.94
C LYS A 46 -20.07 -4.85 21.92
N CYS A 47 -20.07 -6.03 22.54
CA CYS A 47 -18.93 -6.94 22.56
C CYS A 47 -18.57 -7.41 21.14
N GLU A 48 -19.58 -7.74 20.31
CA GLU A 48 -19.38 -8.17 18.93
C GLU A 48 -18.72 -7.07 18.09
N VAL A 49 -19.22 -5.84 18.17
CA VAL A 49 -18.64 -4.70 17.44
C VAL A 49 -17.20 -4.43 17.86
N ILE A 50 -16.90 -4.51 19.17
CA ILE A 50 -15.52 -4.34 19.67
C ILE A 50 -14.62 -5.46 19.14
N LEU A 51 -15.07 -6.71 19.20
CA LEU A 51 -14.29 -7.86 18.75
C LEU A 51 -14.01 -7.80 17.24
N VAL A 52 -15.02 -7.46 16.44
CA VAL A 52 -14.88 -7.30 14.98
C VAL A 52 -13.96 -6.13 14.64
N THR A 53 -14.06 -5.01 15.37
CA THR A 53 -13.17 -3.86 15.18
C THR A 53 -11.72 -4.22 15.49
N LEU A 54 -11.47 -4.91 16.62
CA LEU A 54 -10.13 -5.40 16.95
C LEU A 54 -9.61 -6.33 15.86
N LEU A 55 -10.39 -7.32 15.44
CA LEU A 55 -10.01 -8.26 14.38
C LEU A 55 -9.67 -7.54 13.06
N PHE A 56 -10.47 -6.54 12.69
CA PHE A 56 -10.24 -5.72 11.51
C PHE A 56 -8.93 -4.92 11.61
N THR A 57 -8.68 -4.25 12.73
CA THR A 57 -7.44 -3.49 12.95
C THR A 57 -6.20 -4.39 12.93
N PHE A 58 -6.23 -5.56 13.59
CA PHE A 58 -5.11 -6.50 13.54
C PHE A 58 -4.87 -7.04 12.13
N THR A 59 -5.94 -7.43 11.42
CA THR A 59 -5.81 -7.99 10.08
C THR A 59 -5.31 -6.97 9.08
N THR A 60 -5.77 -5.72 9.16
CA THR A 60 -5.28 -4.63 8.31
C THR A 60 -3.80 -4.34 8.54
N VAL A 61 -3.34 -4.35 9.79
CA VAL A 61 -1.91 -4.19 10.13
C VAL A 61 -1.07 -5.38 9.61
N ILE A 62 -1.56 -6.61 9.72
CA ILE A 62 -0.86 -7.81 9.22
C ILE A 62 -0.77 -7.82 7.69
N ILE A 63 -1.83 -7.37 7.00
CA ILE A 63 -1.88 -7.33 5.55
C ILE A 63 -1.07 -6.16 4.99
N ALA A 64 -0.93 -5.07 5.76
CA ALA A 64 -0.19 -3.88 5.36
C ALA A 64 1.20 -4.26 4.87
N SER A 65 1.59 -3.65 3.74
CA SER A 65 2.92 -3.88 3.20
C SER A 65 3.97 -3.42 4.21
N PRO A 66 5.08 -4.17 4.38
CA PRO A 66 6.13 -3.77 5.30
C PRO A 66 6.59 -2.35 4.97
N LEU A 67 6.77 -1.52 6.01
CA LEU A 67 7.31 -0.18 5.86
C LEU A 67 8.67 -0.28 5.15
N ARG A 68 8.74 0.24 3.94
CA ARG A 68 10.00 0.34 3.20
C ARG A 68 10.72 1.57 3.69
N SER A 69 12.00 1.43 4.03
CA SER A 69 12.82 2.58 4.36
C SER A 69 12.89 3.53 3.17
N ILE A 70 12.49 4.78 3.39
CA ILE A 70 12.73 5.85 2.45
C ILE A 70 14.22 6.17 2.57
N GLN A 71 15.01 5.68 1.62
CA GLN A 71 16.37 6.17 1.47
C GLN A 71 16.28 7.59 0.91
N LEU A 72 16.30 8.59 1.79
CA LEU A 72 16.40 10.02 1.41
C LEU A 72 17.64 10.28 0.54
N ASN A 73 18.62 9.36 0.60
CA ASN A 73 19.80 9.37 -0.24
C ASN A 73 19.56 8.87 -1.67
N LYS A 74 18.43 8.25 -2.05
CA LYS A 74 18.27 7.69 -3.42
C LYS A 74 17.82 8.69 -4.49
N TRP A 75 17.30 9.86 -4.12
CA TRP A 75 17.19 10.98 -5.05
C TRP A 75 18.55 11.68 -5.28
N SER A 76 19.58 11.40 -4.46
CA SER A 76 20.98 11.83 -4.68
C SER A 76 21.96 10.67 -4.94
N HIS A 77 21.49 9.42 -4.92
CA HIS A 77 22.28 8.18 -5.10
C HIS A 77 21.67 7.23 -6.13
N GLN A 78 21.16 7.76 -7.24
CA GLN A 78 21.50 7.11 -8.50
C GLN A 78 23.03 7.21 -8.54
N ARG A 79 23.72 6.12 -8.12
CA ARG A 79 25.08 6.10 -7.53
C ARG A 79 25.87 7.33 -7.97
N SER A 80 26.49 8.08 -7.05
CA SER A 80 27.44 9.13 -7.45
C SER A 80 28.33 8.65 -8.60
N ASP A 81 28.72 7.37 -8.58
CA ASP A 81 29.39 6.65 -9.66
C ASP A 81 28.57 6.45 -10.95
N LEU A 82 27.29 6.06 -10.92
CA LEU A 82 26.45 5.89 -12.11
C LEU A 82 26.02 7.22 -12.72
N ALA A 83 25.77 8.26 -11.91
CA ALA A 83 25.54 9.61 -12.40
C ALA A 83 26.84 10.20 -12.98
N PHE A 84 28.00 10.00 -12.33
CA PHE A 84 29.30 10.34 -12.91
C PHE A 84 29.57 9.56 -14.20
N LEU A 85 29.30 8.25 -14.23
CA LEU A 85 29.51 7.39 -15.40
C LEU A 85 28.55 7.75 -16.55
N ASN A 86 27.28 8.08 -16.26
CA ASN A 86 26.33 8.59 -17.27
C ASN A 86 26.71 10.01 -17.75
N SER A 87 27.28 10.85 -16.89
CA SER A 87 27.80 12.15 -17.33
C SER A 87 29.03 11.95 -18.22
N ARG A 88 29.89 10.96 -17.93
CA ARG A 88 31.08 10.63 -18.71
C ARG A 88 30.76 10.10 -20.10
N THR A 89 29.72 9.28 -20.25
CA THR A 89 29.27 8.86 -21.59
C THR A 89 28.75 10.04 -22.39
N ASN A 90 28.10 11.03 -21.77
CA ASN A 90 27.76 12.29 -22.45
C ASN A 90 28.99 13.09 -22.85
N PHE A 91 30.01 13.22 -21.99
CA PHE A 91 31.25 13.92 -22.37
C PHE A 91 32.02 13.22 -23.49
N LEU A 92 32.13 11.89 -23.46
CA LEU A 92 32.75 11.11 -24.54
C LEU A 92 31.97 11.24 -25.85
N ARG A 93 30.64 11.17 -25.79
CA ARG A 93 29.78 11.33 -26.96
C ARG A 93 29.88 12.74 -27.56
N ILE A 94 29.98 13.78 -26.72
CA ILE A 94 30.21 15.17 -27.18
C ILE A 94 31.60 15.30 -27.82
N LYS A 95 32.64 14.69 -27.24
CA LYS A 95 33.99 14.68 -27.82
C LYS A 95 34.02 13.99 -29.18
N GLU A 96 33.41 12.81 -29.29
CA GLU A 96 33.30 12.06 -30.56
C GLU A 96 32.50 12.82 -31.63
N LEU A 97 31.40 13.47 -31.23
CA LEU A 97 30.63 14.33 -32.15
C LEU A 97 31.46 15.51 -32.65
N LYS A 98 32.25 16.15 -31.76
CA LYS A 98 33.13 17.26 -32.14
C LYS A 98 34.24 16.81 -33.09
N GLU A 99 34.89 15.68 -32.82
CA GLU A 99 35.92 15.11 -33.70
C GLU A 99 35.35 14.68 -35.06
N LYS A 100 34.12 14.17 -35.12
CA LYS A 100 33.44 13.86 -36.39
C LYS A 100 33.14 15.12 -37.21
N ILE A 101 32.70 16.20 -36.57
CA ILE A 101 32.40 17.47 -37.25
C ILE A 101 33.69 18.12 -37.77
N GLU A 102 34.79 18.11 -37.00
CA GLU A 102 36.08 18.63 -37.46
C GLU A 102 36.65 17.83 -38.64
N LYS A 103 36.45 16.51 -38.68
CA LYS A 103 36.84 15.66 -39.83
C LYS A 103 36.01 15.86 -41.10
N VAL A 104 34.80 16.40 -40.98
CA VAL A 104 33.93 16.69 -42.15
C VAL A 104 34.19 18.11 -42.68
N LYS A 105 34.77 18.99 -41.86
CA LYS A 105 35.06 20.39 -42.24
C LYS A 105 36.38 20.55 -43.01
N ASN A 106 37.31 19.61 -42.88
CA ASN A 106 38.56 19.53 -43.65
C ASN A 106 38.44 18.48 -44.76
#